data_AF-A0AAD5S085-F1
#
_entry.id   AF-A0AAD5S085-F1
#
_cell.length_a   1.000
_cell.length_b   1.000
_cell.length_c   1.000
_cell.angle_alpha   90.00
_cell.angle_beta   90.00
_cell.angle_gamma   90.00
#
_symmetry.space_group_name_H-M   'P 1'
#
loop_
_entity.id
_entity.type
_entity.pdbx_description
1 polymer ?
#
loop_
_entity_poly.entity_id
_entity_poly.type
_entity_poly.pdbx_seq_one_letter_code
_entity_poly.pdbx_strand_id
1 'polypeptide(L)'
;MITGPETVETDLDRAPFTFHHEKQHFTPVGGEYPRVMITQQLLLNNPEKTSSPATLWTTGPMHSITLNGTEGAQSEEMSRESGDRLKTALELLKDMWRTTELDH
;
A
#
# COMPACT_ATOMS: atom_id res chain seq x y z
N MET A 1 -17.52 30.66 -12.55
CA MET A 1 -16.63 29.80 -11.76
C MET A 1 -17.06 28.37 -12.03
N ILE A 2 -16.32 27.61 -12.83
CA ILE A 2 -16.61 26.20 -13.12
C ILE A 2 -15.47 25.42 -12.48
N THR A 3 -15.79 24.71 -11.40
CA THR A 3 -14.89 23.75 -10.75
C THR A 3 -14.63 22.63 -11.76
N GLY A 4 -13.37 22.46 -12.15
CA GLY A 4 -12.97 21.36 -13.04
C GLY A 4 -13.20 20.00 -12.36
N PRO A 5 -13.29 18.90 -13.13
CA PRO A 5 -13.34 17.59 -12.53
C PRO A 5 -12.05 17.40 -11.75
N GLU A 6 -12.20 17.24 -10.44
CA GLU A 6 -11.17 16.76 -9.54
C GLU A 6 -10.85 15.36 -10.05
N THR A 7 -9.80 15.25 -10.88
CA THR A 7 -9.23 13.97 -11.22
C THR A 7 -8.76 13.41 -9.89
N VAL A 8 -9.58 12.54 -9.29
CA VAL A 8 -9.13 11.71 -8.19
C VAL A 8 -8.06 10.85 -8.84
N GLU A 9 -6.81 11.28 -8.74
CA GLU A 9 -5.67 10.44 -9.11
C GLU A 9 -5.83 9.19 -8.25
N THR A 10 -6.36 8.13 -8.87
CA THR A 10 -6.32 6.81 -8.27
C THR A 10 -4.85 6.51 -8.08
N ASP A 11 -4.41 6.58 -6.83
CA ASP A 11 -3.13 6.09 -6.38
C ASP A 11 -3.06 4.62 -6.80
N LEU A 12 -2.48 4.34 -7.97
CA LEU A 12 -2.42 2.99 -8.53
C LEU A 12 -1.60 2.05 -7.65
N ASP A 13 -0.88 2.61 -6.67
CA ASP A 13 -0.09 1.97 -5.63
C ASP A 13 -0.93 1.53 -4.41
N ARG A 14 -2.14 2.09 -4.23
CA ARG A 14 -3.03 1.82 -3.09
C ARG A 14 -4.48 1.68 -3.53
N ALA A 15 -5.05 0.50 -3.29
CA ALA A 15 -6.48 0.28 -3.43
C ALA A 15 -7.18 0.27 -2.05
N PRO A 16 -8.27 1.03 -1.87
CA PRO A 16 -9.00 1.04 -0.61
C PRO A 16 -9.84 -0.23 -0.43
N PHE A 17 -9.77 -0.80 0.77
CA PHE A 17 -10.53 -1.98 1.18
C PHE A 17 -11.24 -1.76 2.52
N THR A 18 -12.24 -2.58 2.78
CA THR A 18 -12.91 -2.70 4.08
C THR A 18 -12.71 -4.11 4.59
N PHE A 19 -12.18 -4.25 5.80
CA PHE A 19 -12.13 -5.51 6.52
C PHE A 19 -13.39 -5.69 7.35
N HIS A 20 -14.11 -6.79 7.14
CA HIS A 20 -15.30 -7.18 7.87
C HIS A 20 -14.93 -8.21 8.92
N HIS A 21 -15.01 -7.84 10.19
CA HIS A 21 -14.49 -8.63 11.31
C HIS A 21 -15.29 -9.92 11.53
N GLU A 22 -16.62 -9.84 11.42
CA GLU A 22 -17.52 -10.98 11.68
C GLU A 22 -17.27 -12.16 10.73
N LYS A 23 -16.95 -11.85 9.47
CA LYS A 23 -16.78 -12.82 8.39
C LYS A 23 -15.33 -12.90 7.90
N GLN A 24 -14.40 -12.24 8.61
CA GLN A 24 -12.96 -12.23 8.37
C GLN A 24 -12.56 -12.12 6.89
N HIS A 25 -12.98 -11.04 6.24
CA HIS A 25 -12.66 -10.84 4.83
C HIS A 25 -12.52 -9.37 4.47
N PHE A 26 -11.79 -9.13 3.39
CA PHE A 26 -11.58 -7.83 2.80
C PHE A 26 -12.46 -7.67 1.55
N THR A 27 -13.18 -6.55 1.45
CA THR A 27 -13.91 -6.14 0.24
C THR A 27 -13.35 -4.84 -0.32
N PRO A 28 -13.20 -4.68 -1.64
CA PRO A 28 -12.79 -3.41 -2.23
C PRO A 28 -13.84 -2.33 -2.03
N VAL A 29 -13.39 -1.09 -1.90
CA VAL A 29 -14.27 0.08 -1.92
C VAL A 29 -14.33 0.59 -3.36
N GLY A 30 -15.41 0.25 -4.09
CA GLY A 30 -15.71 0.86 -5.39
C GLY A 30 -15.01 0.28 -6.62
N GLY A 31 -14.67 -1.02 -6.66
CA GLY A 31 -14.02 -1.64 -7.84
C GLY A 31 -14.26 -3.14 -8.01
N GLU A 32 -13.66 -3.73 -9.05
CA GLU A 32 -13.77 -5.15 -9.47
C GLU A 32 -12.72 -6.08 -8.83
N TYR A 33 -12.13 -5.72 -7.69
CA TYR A 33 -11.14 -6.59 -7.06
C TYR A 33 -11.82 -7.81 -6.41
N PRO A 34 -11.18 -8.99 -6.46
CA PRO A 34 -11.68 -10.17 -5.77
C PRO A 34 -11.70 -9.92 -4.27
N ARG A 35 -12.72 -10.50 -3.62
CA ARG A 35 -12.79 -10.55 -2.16
C ARG A 35 -11.68 -11.46 -1.62
N VAL A 36 -10.97 -11.01 -0.60
CA VAL A 36 -9.92 -11.80 0.07
C VAL A 36 -10.45 -12.32 1.41
N MET A 37 -10.46 -13.63 1.59
CA MET A 37 -10.81 -14.26 2.87
C MET A 37 -9.54 -14.63 3.62
N ILE A 38 -9.54 -14.40 4.94
CA ILE A 38 -8.47 -14.88 5.82
C ILE A 38 -9.03 -15.94 6.76
N THR A 39 -8.23 -16.97 7.03
CA THR A 39 -8.57 -18.06 7.94
C THR A 39 -8.23 -17.75 9.39
N GLN A 40 -7.52 -16.65 9.64
CA GLN A 40 -7.01 -16.29 10.95
C GLN A 40 -7.75 -15.07 11.51
N GLN A 41 -8.23 -15.20 12.75
CA GLN A 41 -8.88 -14.11 13.46
C GLN A 41 -7.85 -13.03 13.78
N LEU A 42 -8.05 -11.86 13.19
CA LEU A 42 -7.35 -10.66 13.61
C LEU A 42 -7.97 -10.20 14.94
N LEU A 43 -7.14 -10.09 15.97
CA LEU A 43 -7.58 -9.57 17.27
C LEU A 43 -8.06 -8.12 17.07
N LEU A 44 -9.32 -7.87 17.44
CA LEU A 44 -9.85 -6.51 17.37
C LEU A 44 -9.33 -5.70 18.55
N ASN A 45 -8.75 -4.54 18.25
CA ASN A 45 -8.46 -3.54 19.28
C ASN A 45 -9.76 -2.93 19.86
N ASN A 46 -10.87 -3.00 19.13
CA ASN A 46 -12.19 -2.60 19.61
C ASN A 46 -13.27 -3.62 19.20
N PRO A 47 -13.81 -4.42 20.14
CA PRO A 47 -14.79 -5.46 19.84
C PRO A 47 -16.14 -4.92 19.33
N GLU A 48 -16.46 -3.64 19.55
CA GLU A 48 -17.70 -3.03 19.04
C GLU A 48 -17.62 -2.66 17.56
N LYS A 49 -16.43 -2.70 16.96
CA LYS A 49 -16.21 -2.26 15.60
C LYS A 49 -16.43 -3.41 14.61
N THR A 50 -17.51 -3.36 13.84
CA THR A 50 -17.89 -4.44 12.89
C THR A 50 -17.05 -4.44 11.61
N SER A 51 -16.46 -3.30 11.24
CA SER A 51 -15.57 -3.17 10.09
C SER A 51 -14.44 -2.19 10.32
N SER A 52 -13.31 -2.40 9.64
CA SER A 52 -12.16 -1.49 9.66
C SER A 52 -11.72 -1.13 8.25
N PRO A 53 -11.31 0.14 8.01
CA PRO A 53 -10.66 0.50 6.76
C PRO A 53 -9.33 -0.24 6.61
N ALA A 54 -9.00 -0.61 5.38
CA ALA A 54 -7.78 -1.31 5.02
C ALA A 54 -7.26 -0.77 3.68
N THR A 55 -5.98 -0.98 3.42
CA THR A 55 -5.33 -0.60 2.18
C THR A 55 -4.65 -1.82 1.59
N LEU A 56 -4.97 -2.15 0.34
CA LEU A 56 -4.22 -3.08 -0.48
C LEU A 56 -3.10 -2.30 -1.18
N TRP A 57 -1.88 -2.77 -1.01
CA TRP A 57 -0.72 -2.23 -1.67
C TRP A 57 -0.43 -3.03 -2.92
N THR A 58 -0.61 -2.39 -4.06
CA THR A 58 -0.56 -3.00 -5.39
C THR A 58 0.83 -2.92 -6.02
N THR A 59 1.74 -2.15 -5.43
CA THR A 59 3.10 -1.93 -5.93
C THR A 59 4.16 -2.14 -4.86
N GLY A 60 5.41 -2.22 -5.32
CA GLY A 60 6.56 -2.64 -4.51
C GLY A 60 6.82 -4.15 -4.61
N PRO A 61 7.83 -4.66 -3.89
CA PRO A 61 8.29 -6.04 -4.01
C PRO A 61 7.33 -7.07 -3.39
N MET A 62 6.42 -6.63 -2.52
CA MET A 62 5.45 -7.49 -1.86
C MET A 62 4.06 -6.87 -1.94
N HIS A 63 3.09 -7.65 -2.42
CA HIS A 63 1.68 -7.31 -2.30
C HIS A 63 1.24 -7.56 -0.86
N SER A 64 0.69 -6.54 -0.22
CA SER A 64 0.28 -6.61 1.19
C SER A 64 -1.06 -5.90 1.41
N ILE A 65 -1.76 -6.27 2.47
CA ILE A 65 -2.97 -5.58 2.92
C ILE A 65 -2.77 -5.18 4.37
N THR A 66 -2.95 -3.90 4.68
CA THR A 66 -2.79 -3.37 6.04
C THR A 66 -4.10 -2.79 6.55
N LEU A 67 -4.41 -3.02 7.84
CA LEU A 67 -5.51 -2.34 8.51
C LEU A 67 -5.11 -0.91 8.86
N ASN A 68 -5.91 0.07 8.42
CA ASN A 68 -5.58 1.48 8.61
C ASN A 68 -5.67 1.87 10.10
N GLY A 69 -4.73 2.69 10.54
CA GLY A 69 -4.59 3.08 11.95
C GLY A 69 -3.88 2.05 12.83
N THR A 70 -3.33 0.98 12.27
CA THR A 70 -2.45 0.04 12.99
C THR A 70 -0.98 0.41 12.82
N GLU A 71 -0.12 -0.05 13.73
CA GLU A 71 1.34 0.08 13.57
C GLU A 71 1.83 -0.60 12.29
N GLY A 72 1.19 -1.71 11.89
CA GLY A 72 1.49 -2.39 10.64
C GLY A 72 1.32 -1.49 9.42
N ALA A 73 0.28 -0.66 9.37
CA ALA A 73 0.09 0.30 8.27
C ALA A 73 1.19 1.36 8.21
N GLN A 74 1.65 1.87 9.37
CA GLN A 74 2.75 2.84 9.42
C GLN A 74 4.09 2.22 9.04
N SER A 75 4.36 1.00 9.51
CA SER A 75 5.59 0.28 9.17
C SER A 75 5.68 -0.02 7.68
N GLU A 76 4.54 -0.38 7.08
CA GLU A 76 4.46 -0.71 5.67
C GLU A 76 4.70 0.53 4.78
N GLU A 77 4.15 1.68 5.17
CA GLU A 77 4.42 2.98 4.55
C GLU A 77 5.92 3.31 4.59
N MET A 78 6.51 3.28 5.79
CA MET A 78 7.95 3.57 5.96
C MET A 78 8.84 2.59 5.19
N SER A 79 8.43 1.33 5.11
CA SER A 79 9.15 0.30 4.35
C SER A 79 9.19 0.63 2.86
N ARG A 80 8.04 1.01 2.27
CA ARG A 80 7.99 1.41 0.85
C ARG A 80 8.78 2.69 0.58
N GLU A 81 8.65 3.71 1.43
CA GLU A 81 9.45 4.95 1.29
C GLU A 81 10.95 4.64 1.30
N SER A 82 11.38 3.80 2.25
CA SER A 82 12.78 3.39 2.36
C SER A 82 13.24 2.60 1.12
N GLY A 83 12.37 1.74 0.59
CA GLY A 83 12.63 0.97 -0.64
C GLY A 83 12.85 1.88 -1.85
N ASP A 84 12.00 2.90 -2.04
CA ASP A 84 12.15 3.84 -3.15
C ASP A 84 13.40 4.71 -3.03
N ARG A 85 13.74 5.13 -1.81
CA ARG A 85 14.99 5.84 -1.53
C ARG A 85 16.22 4.98 -1.83
N LEU A 86 16.20 3.71 -1.44
CA LEU A 86 17.27 2.77 -1.71
C LEU A 86 17.43 2.50 -3.21
N LYS A 87 16.31 2.30 -3.93
CA LYS A 87 16.30 2.13 -5.38
C LYS A 87 16.94 3.34 -6.08
N THR A 88 16.58 4.54 -5.65
CA THR A 88 17.15 5.79 -6.19
C THR A 88 18.65 5.89 -5.93
N ALA A 89 19.10 5.58 -4.71
CA ALA A 89 20.51 5.57 -4.37
C ALA A 89 21.30 4.53 -5.17
N LEU A 90 20.72 3.35 -5.42
CA LEU A 90 21.36 2.30 -6.22
C LEU A 90 21.55 2.71 -7.68
N GLU A 91 20.54 3.32 -8.31
CA GLU A 91 20.68 3.80 -9.68
C GLU A 91 21.72 4.93 -9.77
N LEU A 92 21.77 5.84 -8.80
CA LEU A 92 22.81 6.87 -8.75
C LEU A 92 24.22 6.27 -8.67
N LEU A 93 24.43 5.28 -7.80
CA LEU A 93 25.72 4.59 -7.67
C LEU A 93 26.12 3.90 -8.97
N LYS A 94 25.18 3.23 -9.63
CA LYS A 94 25.39 2.55 -10.91
C LYS A 94 25.77 3.54 -12.03
N ASP A 95 25.11 4.70 -12.08
CA ASP A 95 25.43 5.74 -13.05
C ASP A 95 26.81 6.35 -12.79
N MET A 96 27.15 6.64 -11.53
CA MET A 96 28.49 7.10 -11.15
C MET A 96 29.56 6.13 -11.63
N TRP A 97 29.39 4.83 -11.34
CA TRP A 97 30.37 3.81 -11.73
C TRP A 97 30.52 3.69 -13.24
N ARG A 98 29.41 3.77 -13.98
CA ARG A 98 29.42 3.74 -15.45
C ARG A 98 30.12 4.96 -16.06
N THR A 99 29.97 6.14 -15.45
CA THR A 99 30.65 7.36 -15.92
C THR A 99 32.15 7.33 -15.67
N THR A 100 32.61 6.70 -14.59
CA THR A 100 34.04 6.54 -14.29
C THR A 100 34.73 5.49 -15.17
N GLU A 101 33.99 4.54 -15.75
CA GLU A 101 34.51 3.50 -16.65
C GLU A 101 34.71 4.02 -18.10
N LEU A 102 34.10 5.16 -18.45
CA LEU A 102 34.21 5.81 -19.77
C LEU A 102 35.29 6.89 -19.85
N ASP A 103 35.92 7.24 -18.71
CA ASP A 103 36.98 8.26 -18.61
C ASP A 103 38.41 7.63 -18.58
N HIS A 104 38.51 6.31 -18.77
CA HIS A 104 39.75 5.53 -18.88
C HIS A 104 39.87 4.84 -20.23
#